data_AF-A0A924YH52-F1
#
_entry.id   AF-A0A924YH52-F1
#
_cell.length_a   1.000
_cell.length_b   1.000
_cell.length_c   1.000
_cell.angle_alpha   90.00
_cell.angle_beta   90.00
_cell.angle_gamma   90.00
#
_symmetry.space_group_name_H-M   'P 1'
#
loop_
_entity.id
_entity.type
_entity.pdbx_description
1 polymer ?
#
loop_
_entity_poly.entity_id
_entity_poly.type
_entity_poly.pdbx_seq_one_letter_code
_entity_poly.pdbx_strand_id
1 'polypeptide(L)' 'MLNLIQQRLANQQLAGIRFQTPAEIVSWLGAVQSQDYPGAKWAVGQRLQGVTDTDLDQALADG' A
#
# COMPACT_ATOMS: atom_id res chain seq x y z
N MET A 1 -2.05 -15.13 -22.89
CA MET A 1 -1.18 -13.95 -22.70
C MET A 1 -1.81 -13.13 -21.57
N LEU A 2 -1.18 -13.06 -20.39
CA LEU A 2 -1.73 -12.28 -19.28
C LEU A 2 -1.73 -10.79 -19.66
N ASN A 3 -2.86 -10.11 -19.43
CA ASN A 3 -3.02 -8.71 -19.75
C ASN A 3 -2.11 -7.86 -18.84
N LEU A 4 -1.24 -7.03 -19.43
CA LEU A 4 -0.30 -6.17 -18.69
C LEU A 4 -0.98 -5.32 -17.62
N ILE A 5 -2.20 -4.83 -17.88
CA ILE A 5 -2.96 -4.03 -16.92
C ILE A 5 -3.29 -4.87 -15.68
N GLN A 6 -3.73 -6.11 -15.86
CA GLN A 6 -4.03 -7.02 -14.76
C GLN A 6 -2.78 -7.32 -13.93
N GLN A 7 -1.63 -7.53 -14.59
CA GLN A 7 -0.36 -7.75 -13.89
C GLN A 7 0.06 -6.52 -13.07
N ARG A 8 -0.11 -5.31 -13.60
CA ARG A 8 0.22 -4.08 -12.88
C ARG A 8 -0.68 -3.87 -11.67
N LEU A 9 -1.99 -4.13 -11.79
CA LEU A 9 -2.92 -4.03 -10.67
C LEU A 9 -2.58 -5.05 -9.56
N ALA A 10 -2.28 -6.30 -9.93
CA ALA A 10 -1.87 -7.32 -8.98
C ALA A 10 -0.54 -6.99 -8.28
N ASN A 11 0.47 -6.57 -9.04
CA ASN A 11 1.76 -6.17 -8.48
C ASN A 11 1.67 -4.89 -7.65
N GLN A 12 0.70 -4.02 -7.89
CA GLN A 12 0.47 -2.85 -7.04
C GLN A 12 -0.46 -3.14 -5.86
N GLN A 13 -0.89 -4.38 -5.66
CA GLN A 13 -1.82 -4.76 -4.60
C GLN A 13 -3.15 -3.99 -4.68
N LEU A 14 -3.55 -3.59 -5.90
CA LEU A 14 -4.86 -3.00 -6.19
C LEU A 14 -5.87 -4.07 -6.67
N ALA A 15 -5.39 -5.27 -6.97
CA ALA A 15 -6.18 -6.46 -7.23
C ALA A 15 -5.51 -7.66 -6.53
N GLY A 16 -6.30 -8.51 -5.86
CA GLY A 16 -5.75 -9.66 -5.14
C GLY A 16 -4.76 -9.25 -4.05
N ILE A 17 -5.19 -8.36 -3.15
CA ILE A 17 -4.42 -7.93 -1.97
C ILE A 17 -3.97 -9.17 -1.17
N ARG A 18 -2.67 -9.25 -0.87
CA ARG A 18 -2.06 -10.36 -0.10
C ARG A 18 -1.43 -9.92 1.21
N PHE A 19 -1.01 -8.66 1.30
CA PHE A 19 -0.36 -8.11 2.48
C PHE A 19 -1.37 -7.57 3.48
N GLN A 20 -0.97 -7.52 4.75
CA GLN A 20 -1.84 -7.18 5.87
C GLN A 20 -1.39 -5.92 6.60
N THR A 21 -0.13 -5.51 6.41
CA THR A 21 0.46 -4.37 7.12
C THR A 21 0.98 -3.27 6.17
N PRO A 22 1.01 -2.00 6.62
CA PRO A 22 1.62 -0.91 5.87
C PRO A 22 3.09 -1.15 5.52
N ALA A 23 3.86 -1.73 6.45
CA ALA A 23 5.27 -2.03 6.25
C ALA A 23 5.51 -3.04 5.12
N GLU A 24 4.69 -4.10 5.02
CA GLU A 24 4.76 -5.06 3.92
C GLU A 24 4.49 -4.39 2.56
N ILE A 25 3.53 -3.47 2.48
CA ILE A 25 3.23 -2.73 1.26
C ILE A 25 4.41 -1.86 0.84
N VAL A 26 4.96 -1.08 1.77
CA VAL A 26 6.10 -0.19 1.46
C VAL A 26 7.33 -1.01 1.08
N SER A 27 7.61 -2.11 1.79
CA SER A 27 8.69 -3.05 1.46
C SER A 27 8.53 -3.64 0.07
N TRP A 28 7.32 -4.08 -0.29
CA TRP A 28 7.02 -4.62 -1.61
C TRP A 28 7.19 -3.59 -2.74
N LEU A 29 6.80 -2.33 -2.49
CA LEU A 29 6.98 -1.23 -3.44
C LEU A 29 8.42 -0.67 -3.45
N GLY A 30 9.27 -1.12 -2.52
CA GLY A 30 10.64 -0.63 -2.30
C GLY A 30 10.69 0.71 -1.58
N ALA A 31 9.84 1.66 -1.97
CA ALA A 31 9.63 2.92 -1.27
C ALA A 31 8.29 3.55 -1.71
N VAL A 32 7.73 4.40 -0.85
CA VAL A 32 6.60 5.29 -1.21
C VAL A 32 7.01 6.72 -0.93
N GLN A 33 6.87 7.57 -1.95
CA GLN A 33 7.19 8.99 -1.86
C GLN A 33 6.18 9.67 -0.92
N SER A 34 6.68 10.39 0.09
CA SER A 34 5.88 10.98 1.18
C SER A 34 5.98 12.50 1.29
N GLN A 35 6.40 13.21 0.22
CA GLN A 35 6.40 14.68 0.26
C GLN A 35 4.99 15.27 0.40
N ASP A 36 3.95 14.50 0.05
CA ASP A 36 2.56 14.72 0.46
C ASP A 36 2.12 13.54 1.35
N TYR A 37 2.18 13.74 2.67
CA TYR A 37 1.93 12.67 3.64
C TYR A 37 0.50 12.12 3.57
N PRO A 38 -0.57 12.94 3.56
CA PRO A 38 -1.93 12.44 3.35
C PRO A 38 -2.08 11.60 2.08
N GLY A 39 -1.47 12.03 0.96
CA GLY A 39 -1.48 11.29 -0.30
C GLY A 39 -0.78 9.93 -0.20
N ALA A 40 0.40 9.90 0.44
CA ALA A 40 1.16 8.66 0.67
C ALA A 40 0.40 7.69 1.59
N LYS A 41 -0.16 8.19 2.69
CA LYS A 41 -0.95 7.43 3.65
C LYS A 41 -2.16 6.78 2.97
N TRP A 42 -2.92 7.57 2.21
CA TRP A 42 -4.06 7.08 1.46
C TRP A 42 -3.64 6.01 0.43
N ALA A 43 -2.56 6.23 -0.30
CA ALA A 43 -2.06 5.28 -1.28
C ALA A 43 -1.67 3.92 -0.64
N VAL A 44 -1.08 3.92 0.56
CA VAL A 44 -0.78 2.68 1.29
C VAL A 44 -2.07 2.00 1.77
N GLY A 45 -3.01 2.76 2.33
CA GLY A 45 -4.30 2.24 2.79
C GLY A 45 -5.12 1.56 1.67
N GLN A 46 -5.12 2.11 0.45
CA GLN A 46 -5.81 1.54 -0.71
C GLN A 46 -5.33 0.13 -1.12
N ARG A 47 -4.17 -0.31 -0.59
CA ARG A 47 -3.53 -1.59 -0.91
C ARG A 47 -3.69 -2.63 0.21
N LEU A 48 -4.50 -2.32 1.21
CA LEU A 48 -4.75 -3.14 2.39
C LEU A 48 -6.25 -3.36 2.60
N GLN A 49 -6.59 -4.32 3.45
CA GLN A 49 -7.99 -4.59 3.84
C GLN A 49 -8.15 -4.40 5.34
N GLY A 50 -9.23 -3.75 5.76
CA GLY A 50 -9.61 -3.65 7.17
C GLY A 50 -8.75 -2.71 8.02
N VAL A 51 -7.86 -1.91 7.42
CA VAL A 51 -7.06 -0.90 8.12
C VAL A 51 -7.81 0.41 8.26
N THR A 52 -7.65 1.08 9.39
CA THR A 52 -8.17 2.43 9.63
C THR A 52 -7.10 3.49 9.38
N ASP A 53 -7.54 4.75 9.32
CA ASP A 53 -6.62 5.88 9.21
C ASP A 53 -5.66 5.98 10.40
N THR A 54 -6.13 5.64 11.60
CA THR A 54 -5.32 5.61 12.83
C THR A 54 -4.29 4.48 12.81
N ASP A 55 -4.64 3.30 12.30
CA ASP A 55 -3.69 2.19 12.16
C ASP A 55 -2.54 2.58 11.22
N LEU A 56 -2.87 3.31 10.14
CA LEU A 56 -1.87 3.81 9.19
C LEU A 56 -0.96 4.86 9.81
N ASP A 57 -1.51 5.83 10.55
CA ASP A 57 -0.71 6.85 11.24
C ASP A 57 0.24 6.22 12.27
N GLN A 58 -0.25 5.24 13.04
CA GLN A 58 0.58 4.54 14.03
C GLN A 58 1.72 3.77 13.34
N ALA A 59 1.40 2.96 12.32
CA ALA A 59 2.40 2.18 11.61
C ALA A 59 3.46 3.05 10.90
N LEU A 60 3.08 4.21 10.35
CA LEU A 60 4.02 5.12 9.70
C LEU A 60 4.86 5.91 10.71
N ALA A 61 4.37 6.11 11.93
CA ALA A 61 5.12 6.73 13.02
C ALA A 61 6.15 5.77 13.65
N ASP A 62 5.85 4.47 13.69
CA ASP A 62 6.68 3.45 14.36
C ASP A 62 7.91 3.01 13.53
N GLY A 63 7.89 3.19 12.20
CA GLY A 63 8.99 2.84 11.28
C GLY A 63 9.06 1.35 10.95
#